data_AF-A0A0T6BH78-F1
#
_entry.id   AF-A0A0T6BH78-F1
#
_cell.length_a   1.000
_cell.length_b   1.000
_cell.length_c   1.000
_cell.angle_alpha   90.00
_cell.angle_beta   90.00
_cell.angle_gamma   90.00
#
_symmetry.space_group_name_H-M   'P 1'
#
loop_
_entity.id
_entity.type
_entity.pdbx_description
1 polymer ?
#
loop_
_entity_poly.entity_id
_entity_poly.type
_entity_poly.pdbx_seq_one_letter_code
_entity_poly.pdbx_strand_id
1 'polypeptide(L)'
;YVFRYNGFLPQGDRGRKRSKFVLYKRQDPNGVKRSRHYEVKTPHSSQAILDAKQHSISYTLSRNHAVIVEYTPDENTDMFQIGRSSEAPIDFVVMDTIPGEKTGDNKVMQS
;
A
#
# COMPACT_ATOMS: atom_id res chain seq x y z
N TYR A 1 -14.01 -5.73 -1.74
CA TYR A 1 -13.99 -6.96 -2.55
C TYR A 1 -13.13 -6.73 -3.77
N VAL A 2 -12.37 -7.71 -4.23
CA VAL A 2 -11.71 -7.69 -5.54
C VAL A 2 -12.76 -8.10 -6.57
N PHE A 3 -13.04 -7.21 -7.51
CA PHE A 3 -13.96 -7.50 -8.60
C PHE A 3 -13.23 -8.29 -9.69
N ARG A 4 -13.86 -9.35 -10.21
CA ARG A 4 -13.33 -10.50 -11.00
C ARG A 4 -13.10 -11.75 -10.14
N TYR A 5 -13.22 -12.93 -10.77
CA TYR A 5 -13.20 -14.26 -10.13
C TYR A 5 -14.38 -14.60 -9.20
N ASN A 6 -15.54 -13.97 -9.37
CA ASN A 6 -16.78 -14.25 -8.60
C ASN A 6 -16.59 -14.30 -7.06
N GLY A 7 -15.65 -13.51 -6.54
CA GLY A 7 -15.37 -13.48 -5.11
C GLY A 7 -14.51 -14.63 -4.59
N PHE A 8 -13.73 -15.30 -5.44
CA PHE A 8 -12.78 -16.34 -5.03
C PHE A 8 -11.46 -16.24 -5.82
N LEU A 9 -10.30 -16.26 -5.16
CA LEU A 9 -9.01 -16.23 -5.87
C LEU A 9 -8.70 -17.60 -6.52
N PRO A 10 -8.10 -17.67 -7.72
CA PRO A 10 -7.80 -18.95 -8.40
C PRO A 10 -6.96 -19.94 -7.58
N GLN A 11 -6.07 -19.45 -6.73
CA GLN A 11 -5.23 -20.28 -5.86
C GLN A 11 -5.81 -20.48 -4.44
N GLY A 12 -7.05 -20.03 -4.25
CA GLY A 12 -7.72 -19.87 -2.95
C GLY A 12 -7.23 -18.65 -2.18
N ASP A 13 -8.02 -18.23 -1.19
CA ASP A 13 -7.62 -17.22 -0.23
C ASP A 13 -6.58 -17.83 0.73
N ARG A 14 -5.37 -17.25 0.80
CA ARG A 14 -4.28 -17.72 1.69
C ARG A 14 -3.57 -16.55 2.34
N GLY A 15 -3.49 -16.57 3.68
CA GLY A 15 -2.80 -15.55 4.46
C GLY A 15 -3.38 -14.15 4.20
N ARG A 16 -2.55 -13.25 3.64
CA ARG A 16 -2.92 -11.86 3.29
C ARG A 16 -3.53 -11.72 1.89
N LYS A 17 -3.47 -12.75 1.05
CA LYS A 17 -4.10 -12.77 -0.28
C LYS A 17 -5.55 -13.21 -0.13
N ARG A 18 -6.49 -12.28 -0.30
CA ARG A 18 -7.92 -12.54 -0.12
C ARG A 18 -8.74 -11.89 -1.23
N SER A 19 -9.85 -12.50 -1.59
CA SER A 19 -10.87 -11.93 -2.50
C SER A 19 -11.69 -10.81 -1.83
N LYS A 20 -11.75 -10.81 -0.49
CA LYS A 20 -12.50 -9.86 0.33
C LYS A 20 -11.63 -9.37 1.49
N PHE A 21 -11.73 -8.08 1.77
CA PHE A 21 -11.18 -7.44 2.95
C PHE A 21 -12.29 -6.62 3.62
N VAL A 22 -12.46 -6.79 4.93
CA VAL A 22 -13.45 -6.07 5.73
C VAL A 22 -12.69 -5.09 6.60
N LEU A 23 -13.10 -3.82 6.55
CA LEU A 23 -12.55 -2.76 7.39
C LEU A 23 -13.32 -2.72 8.71
N TYR A 24 -12.58 -2.71 9.81
CA TYR A 24 -13.10 -2.50 11.16
C TYR A 24 -12.34 -1.35 11.78
N LYS A 25 -12.99 -0.60 12.68
CA LYS A 25 -12.29 0.41 13.49
C LYS A 25 -11.15 -0.25 14.26
N ARG A 26 -9.95 0.35 14.22
CA ARG A 26 -8.79 -0.16 14.96
C ARG A 26 -8.94 0.13 16.46
N GLN A 27 -8.20 -0.62 17.28
CA GLN A 27 -8.09 -0.36 18.71
C GLN A 27 -7.33 0.94 18.97
N ASP A 28 -6.19 1.11 18.28
CA ASP A 28 -5.38 2.32 18.30
C ASP A 28 -5.44 3.01 16.93
N PRO A 29 -5.75 4.32 16.87
CA PRO A 29 -5.82 5.05 15.61
C PRO A 29 -4.42 5.15 14.98
N ASN A 30 -4.35 4.89 13.68
CA ASN A 30 -3.12 4.98 12.90
C ASN A 30 -3.25 5.92 11.68
N GLY A 31 -4.30 6.74 11.67
CA GLY A 31 -4.51 7.77 10.66
C GLY A 31 -3.44 8.85 10.72
N VAL A 32 -3.32 9.58 9.61
CA VAL A 32 -2.40 10.72 9.50
C VAL A 32 -3.09 11.88 8.79
N LYS A 33 -2.71 13.10 9.16
CA LYS A 33 -3.21 14.33 8.55
C LYS A 33 -2.06 15.25 8.13
N ARG A 34 -2.30 16.04 7.08
CA ARG A 34 -1.29 16.99 6.58
C ARG A 34 -0.91 17.98 7.67
N SER A 35 0.39 18.16 7.88
CA SER A 35 0.94 19.08 8.87
C SER A 35 1.58 20.30 8.19
N ARG A 36 2.80 20.15 7.68
CA ARG A 36 3.56 21.23 7.02
C ARG A 36 4.13 20.77 5.69
N HIS A 37 4.56 21.72 4.88
CA HIS A 37 5.30 21.45 3.66
C HIS A 37 6.42 22.48 3.47
N TYR A 38 7.49 22.06 2.81
CA TYR A 38 8.64 22.90 2.55
C TYR A 38 9.42 22.40 1.33
N GLU A 39 10.17 23.31 0.71
CA GLU A 39 11.06 23.00 -0.39
C GLU A 39 12.42 22.52 0.10
N VAL A 40 12.97 21.50 -0.55
CA VAL A 40 14.31 20.98 -0.29
C VAL A 40 15.15 21.00 -1.55
N LYS A 41 16.39 21.45 -1.39
CA LYS A 41 17.40 21.47 -2.47
C LYS A 41 18.21 20.18 -2.60
N THR A 42 18.13 19.32 -1.57
CA THR A 42 18.83 18.03 -1.50
C THR A 42 17.86 16.96 -1.01
N PRO A 43 16.93 16.49 -1.87
CA PRO A 43 15.89 15.57 -1.44
C PRO A 43 16.45 14.29 -0.82
N HIS A 44 17.50 13.70 -1.40
CA HIS A 44 18.09 12.44 -0.92
C HIS A 44 18.66 12.47 0.50
N SER A 45 18.96 13.66 1.04
CA SER A 45 19.53 13.81 2.39
C SER A 45 18.54 14.39 3.40
N SER A 46 17.28 14.61 2.99
CA SER A 46 16.27 15.20 3.87
C SER A 46 15.86 14.21 4.96
N GLN A 47 15.85 14.67 6.21
CA GLN A 47 15.43 13.87 7.37
C GLN A 47 14.02 13.29 7.20
N ALA A 48 13.10 14.02 6.55
CA ALA A 48 11.75 13.53 6.30
C ALA A 48 11.66 12.36 5.30
N ILE A 49 12.72 12.07 4.54
CA ILE A 49 12.84 10.87 3.69
C ILE A 49 13.55 9.74 4.45
N LEU A 50 14.38 10.06 5.44
CA LEU A 50 15.16 9.09 6.21
C LEU A 50 14.42 8.59 7.45
N ASP A 51 13.52 9.39 8.01
CA ASP A 51 12.75 9.03 9.20
C ASP A 51 11.56 8.13 8.83
N ALA A 52 11.73 6.82 9.04
CA ALA A 52 10.70 5.82 8.80
C ALA A 52 9.50 5.92 9.76
N LYS A 53 9.60 6.68 10.86
CA LYS A 53 8.48 6.90 11.80
C LYS A 53 7.59 8.06 11.38
N GLN A 54 8.11 8.96 10.54
CA GLN A 54 7.43 10.16 10.11
C GLN A 54 6.83 9.93 8.71
N HIS A 55 5.50 9.98 8.61
CA HIS A 55 4.86 9.92 7.30
C HIS A 55 5.14 11.19 6.50
N SER A 56 5.60 11.01 5.26
CA SER A 56 5.89 12.11 4.35
C SER A 56 5.58 11.73 2.90
N ILE A 57 5.31 12.74 2.07
CA ILE A 57 5.22 12.60 0.62
C ILE A 57 6.22 13.58 0.00
N SER A 58 7.10 13.08 -0.87
CA SER A 58 8.07 13.88 -1.61
C SER A 58 7.62 14.06 -3.05
N TYR A 59 7.34 15.31 -3.43
CA TYR A 59 7.07 15.70 -4.80
C TYR A 59 8.35 16.21 -5.45
N THR A 60 9.00 15.36 -6.24
CA THR A 60 10.25 15.72 -6.93
C THR A 60 9.96 16.63 -8.11
N LEU A 61 10.51 17.85 -8.09
CA LEU A 61 10.40 18.85 -9.16
C LEU A 61 11.59 18.80 -10.12
N SER A 62 12.79 18.57 -9.59
CA SER A 62 14.03 18.40 -10.37
C SER A 62 15.01 17.51 -9.60
N ARG A 63 16.16 17.17 -10.20
CA ARG A 63 17.22 16.39 -9.51
C ARG A 63 17.61 16.98 -8.16
N ASN A 64 17.56 18.30 -8.04
CA ASN A 64 17.99 19.04 -6.85
C ASN A 64 16.83 19.81 -6.22
N HIS A 65 15.57 19.53 -6.55
CA HIS A 65 14.45 20.23 -5.92
C HIS A 65 13.29 19.28 -5.71
N ALA A 66 12.75 19.26 -4.49
CA ALA A 66 11.50 18.60 -4.18
C ALA A 66 10.70 19.42 -3.18
N VAL A 67 9.38 19.25 -3.19
CA VAL A 67 8.49 19.71 -2.12
C VAL A 67 8.18 18.51 -1.24
N ILE A 68 8.52 18.61 0.04
CA ILE A 68 8.17 17.58 1.02
C ILE A 68 6.91 18.03 1.77
N VAL A 69 5.95 17.12 1.90
CA VAL A 69 4.76 17.29 2.72
C VAL A 69 4.83 16.28 3.86
N GLU A 70 4.84 16.78 5.09
CA GLU A 70 4.84 15.95 6.29
C GLU A 70 3.41 15.73 6.81
N TYR A 71 3.19 14.56 7.40
CA TYR A 71 1.92 14.15 7.98
C TYR A 71 2.07 13.76 9.45
N THR A 72 1.27 14.35 10.32
CA THR A 72 1.26 14.01 11.75
C THR A 72 0.16 13.00 12.07
N PRO A 73 0.25 12.27 13.20
CA PRO A 73 -0.82 11.38 13.63
C PRO A 73 -2.17 12.08 13.73
N ASP A 74 -3.22 11.36 13.34
CA ASP A 74 -4.62 11.76 13.49
C ASP A 74 -5.39 10.72 14.29
N GLU A 75 -5.78 11.10 15.51
CA GLU A 75 -6.47 10.23 16.47
C GLU A 75 -7.91 9.90 16.08
N ASN A 76 -8.45 10.55 15.03
CA ASN A 76 -9.83 10.40 14.59
C ASN A 76 -9.99 9.49 13.38
N THR A 77 -8.90 9.06 12.76
CA THR A 77 -8.94 8.30 11.51
C THR A 77 -8.11 7.02 11.61
N ASP A 78 -8.55 6.01 10.86
CA ASP A 78 -7.81 4.77 10.66
C ASP A 78 -7.32 4.72 9.21
N MET A 79 -6.06 4.33 9.03
CA MET A 79 -5.47 4.09 7.73
C MET A 79 -5.43 2.60 7.41
N PHE A 80 -5.84 2.27 6.19
CA PHE A 80 -5.70 0.94 5.59
C PHE A 80 -5.04 1.06 4.23
N GLN A 81 -3.96 0.34 4.00
CA GLN A 81 -3.24 0.36 2.73
C GLN A 81 -3.56 -0.88 1.89
N ILE A 82 -3.78 -0.64 0.60
CA ILE A 82 -4.07 -1.67 -0.39
C ILE A 82 -2.97 -1.60 -1.45
N GLY A 83 -2.34 -2.73 -1.72
CA GLY A 83 -1.21 -2.76 -2.64
C GLY A 83 -0.82 -4.16 -3.07
N ARG A 84 0.15 -4.26 -3.98
CA ARG A 84 0.70 -5.55 -4.44
C ARG A 84 1.85 -6.06 -3.59
N SER A 85 2.51 -5.17 -2.83
CA SER A 85 3.61 -5.53 -1.94
C SER A 85 3.11 -6.41 -0.79
N SER A 86 3.93 -7.38 -0.39
CA SER A 86 3.71 -8.20 0.80
C SER A 86 4.31 -7.59 2.08
N GLU A 87 4.85 -6.38 1.99
CA GLU A 87 5.45 -5.68 3.12
C GLU A 87 4.43 -5.38 4.23
N ALA A 88 4.97 -5.13 5.43
CA ALA A 88 4.18 -4.87 6.63
C ALA A 88 3.13 -3.73 6.50
N PRO A 89 3.39 -2.61 5.79
CA PRO A 89 2.41 -1.52 5.69
C PRO A 89 1.13 -1.89 4.92
N ILE A 90 1.13 -2.95 4.11
CA ILE A 90 -0.03 -3.34 3.28
C ILE A 90 -0.99 -4.23 4.07
N ASP A 91 -2.17 -3.71 4.37
CA ASP A 91 -3.26 -4.43 5.04
C ASP A 91 -3.96 -5.41 4.09
N PHE A 92 -4.16 -4.99 2.84
CA PHE A 92 -4.84 -5.80 1.84
C PHE A 92 -3.99 -5.98 0.57
N VAL A 93 -3.48 -7.20 0.40
CA VAL A 93 -2.65 -7.55 -0.75
C VAL A 93 -3.51 -7.93 -1.94
N VAL A 94 -3.43 -7.16 -3.01
CA VAL A 94 -4.12 -7.41 -4.28
C VAL A 94 -3.15 -7.99 -5.31
N MET A 95 -3.67 -8.85 -6.19
CA MET A 95 -2.90 -9.44 -7.28
C MET A 95 -3.53 -9.07 -8.62
N ASP A 96 -2.74 -9.22 -9.69
CA ASP A 96 -3.25 -9.04 -11.03
C ASP A 96 -4.34 -10.05 -11.35
N THR A 97 -5.43 -9.53 -11.91
CA THR A 97 -6.49 -10.36 -12.47
C THR A 97 -6.13 -10.69 -13.90
N ILE A 98 -5.90 -11.96 -14.21
CA ILE A 98 -5.75 -12.44 -15.58
C ILE A 98 -7.12 -12.34 -16.27
N PRO A 99 -7.26 -11.58 -17.37
CA PRO A 99 -8.48 -11.57 -18.16
C PRO A 99 -8.67 -12.92 -18.86
N GLY A 100 -9.83 -13.54 -18.67
CA GLY A 100 -10.21 -14.80 -19.33
C GLY A 100 -9.94 -16.03 -18.49
N GLU A 101 -10.96 -16.87 -18.31
CA GLU A 101 -10.76 -18.27 -17.98
C GLU A 101 -9.97 -18.93 -19.11
N LYS A 102 -8.71 -19.29 -18.86
CA LYS A 102 -8.20 -20.52 -19.45
C LYS A 102 -8.50 -21.61 -18.44
N THR A 103 -9.72 -22.14 -18.52
CA THR A 103 -10.09 -23.39 -17.88
C THR A 103 -9.13 -24.45 -18.43
N GLY A 104 -8.22 -24.97 -17.61
CA GLY A 104 -7.32 -26.07 -17.96
C GLY A 104 -5.87 -25.64 -18.26
N ASP A 105 -4.94 -26.50 -17.86
CA ASP A 105 -3.50 -26.47 -18.15
C ASP A 105 -2.62 -25.48 -17.37
N ASN A 106 -2.50 -25.74 -16.07
CA ASN A 106 -1.20 -25.62 -15.39
C ASN A 106 -0.89 -26.90 -14.61
N LYS A 107 -0.69 -28.01 -15.34
CA LYS A 107 0.23 -29.05 -14.92
C LYS A 107 1.62 -28.61 -15.37
N VAL A 108 2.39 -27.97 -14.49
CA VAL A 108 3.85 -27.94 -14.65
C VAL A 108 4.40 -28.97 -13.68
N MET A 109 4.81 -30.10 -14.24
CA MET A 109 5.58 -31.14 -13.56
C MET A 109 6.87 -30.54 -13.01
N GLN A 110 7.17 -30.79 -11.74
CA GLN A 110 8.54 -30.72 -11.24
C GLN A 110 9.18 -32.09 -11.44
N SER A 111 10.26 -32.11 -12.21
CA SER A 111 11.31 -33.12 -12.21
C SER A 111 12.58 -32.48 -11.68
#